data_AF-A0A4R1B5R6-F1
#
_entry.id   AF-A0A4R1B5R6-F1
#
_cell.length_a   1.000
_cell.length_b   1.000
_cell.length_c   1.000
_cell.angle_alpha   90.00
_cell.angle_beta   90.00
_cell.angle_gamma   90.00
#
_symmetry.space_group_name_H-M   'P 1'
#
loop_
_entity.id
_entity.type
_entity.pdbx_description
1 polymer ?
#
loop_
_entity_poly.entity_id
_entity_poly.type
_entity_poly.pdbx_seq_one_letter_code
_entity_poly.pdbx_strand_id
1 'polypeptide(L)'
;MSTETLFTTQAAAEWLHEAISGESPDYWRQALINNRRPDRNPPHRIQFSTLGRAALYTLEALKGFAEFEKSRRLGRLKLTGRAAETIHAFGIGQSGGSTNGRKWRGGSANLSTDGDGNVFVQVIINEPLMVFVMSPDQSAEFGKELAEAGRAAKRQQGAK
;
A
#
# COMPACT_ATOMS: atom_id res chain seq x y z
N MET A 1 4.38 29.68 -6.44
CA MET A 1 3.24 29.31 -5.59
C MET A 1 2.38 28.36 -6.41
N SER A 2 2.40 27.07 -6.10
CA SER A 2 1.63 26.08 -6.86
C SER A 2 0.16 26.25 -6.54
N THR A 3 -0.66 26.57 -7.54
CA THR A 3 -2.11 26.70 -7.41
C THR A 3 -2.69 25.34 -7.06
N GLU A 4 -3.12 25.17 -5.81
CA GLU A 4 -3.75 23.94 -5.35
C GLU A 4 -5.04 23.72 -6.16
N THR A 5 -5.09 22.67 -6.96
CA THR A 5 -6.25 22.40 -7.81
C THR A 5 -7.39 21.87 -6.95
N LEU A 6 -8.46 22.67 -6.85
CA LEU A 6 -9.65 22.35 -6.09
C LEU A 6 -10.77 21.86 -7.02
N PHE A 7 -11.35 20.72 -6.67
CA PHE A 7 -12.41 20.06 -7.41
C PHE A 7 -13.74 20.30 -6.72
N THR A 8 -14.76 20.73 -7.47
CA THR A 8 -16.15 20.73 -6.98
C THR A 8 -16.62 19.29 -6.76
N THR A 9 -17.77 19.11 -6.09
CA THR A 9 -18.33 17.75 -5.92
C THR A 9 -18.58 17.05 -7.25
N GLN A 10 -19.00 17.78 -8.28
CA GLN A 10 -19.23 17.22 -9.62
C GLN A 10 -17.91 16.82 -10.28
N ALA A 11 -16.93 17.73 -10.31
CA ALA A 11 -15.62 17.46 -10.90
C ALA A 11 -14.87 16.33 -10.16
N ALA A 12 -15.01 16.25 -8.83
CA ALA A 12 -14.47 15.16 -8.03
C ALA A 12 -15.13 13.81 -8.36
N ALA A 13 -16.44 13.80 -8.62
CA ALA A 13 -17.16 12.59 -8.98
C ALA A 13 -16.78 12.07 -10.38
N GLU A 14 -16.60 12.97 -11.34
CA GLU A 14 -16.09 12.66 -12.68
C GLU A 14 -14.67 12.11 -12.60
N TRP A 15 -13.80 12.77 -11.84
CA TRP A 15 -12.44 12.29 -11.61
C TRP A 15 -12.41 10.91 -10.96
N LEU A 16 -13.26 10.64 -9.96
CA LEU A 16 -13.36 9.33 -9.32
C LEU A 16 -13.89 8.25 -10.26
N HIS A 17 -14.81 8.60 -11.18
CA HIS A 17 -15.29 7.69 -12.21
C HIS A 17 -14.16 7.28 -13.17
N GLU A 18 -13.35 8.25 -13.62
CA GLU A 18 -12.19 7.97 -14.47
C GLU A 18 -11.11 7.17 -13.72
N ALA A 19 -10.86 7.53 -12.46
CA ALA A 19 -9.83 6.90 -11.65
C ALA A 19 -10.21 5.48 -11.21
N ILE A 20 -11.49 5.20 -10.99
CA ILE A 20 -12.01 3.94 -10.43
C ILE A 20 -13.13 3.41 -11.34
N SER A 21 -12.78 2.49 -12.23
CA SER A 21 -13.74 1.86 -13.13
C SER A 21 -14.81 1.07 -12.36
N GLY A 22 -16.03 1.05 -12.91
CA GLY A 22 -17.13 0.19 -12.47
C GLY A 22 -18.33 0.88 -11.83
N GLU A 23 -18.26 2.18 -11.51
CA GLU A 23 -19.41 2.95 -11.00
C GLU A 23 -19.60 4.24 -11.80
N SER A 24 -20.82 4.76 -11.87
CA SER A 24 -21.11 5.99 -12.61
C SER A 24 -20.67 7.27 -11.87
N PRO A 25 -20.49 8.41 -12.56
CA PRO A 25 -20.28 9.70 -11.91
C PRO A 25 -21.36 10.05 -10.88
N ASP A 26 -22.62 9.68 -11.15
CA ASP A 26 -23.74 9.94 -10.24
C ASP A 26 -23.61 9.17 -8.91
N TYR A 27 -23.14 7.92 -8.97
CA TYR A 27 -22.85 7.13 -7.78
C TYR A 27 -21.78 7.83 -6.92
N TRP A 28 -20.68 8.26 -7.54
CA TRP A 28 -19.60 8.94 -6.82
C TRP A 28 -20.02 10.27 -6.23
N ARG A 29 -20.84 11.03 -6.94
CA ARG A 29 -21.43 12.26 -6.41
C ARG A 29 -22.25 11.98 -5.16
N GLN A 30 -23.08 10.95 -5.16
CA GLN A 30 -23.86 10.56 -3.98
C GLN A 30 -22.95 10.07 -2.83
N ALA A 31 -21.89 9.32 -3.14
CA ALA A 31 -20.90 8.90 -2.16
C ALA A 31 -20.18 10.11 -1.51
N LEU A 32 -19.83 11.13 -2.28
CA LEU A 32 -19.24 12.38 -1.80
C LEU A 32 -20.22 13.20 -0.96
N ILE A 33 -21.52 13.21 -1.30
CA ILE A 33 -22.55 13.82 -0.45
C ILE A 33 -22.64 13.10 0.90
N ASN A 34 -22.68 11.77 0.87
CA ASN A 34 -22.73 10.93 2.06
C ASN A 34 -21.45 11.05 2.90
N ASN A 35 -20.30 11.25 2.27
CA ASN A 35 -19.01 11.47 2.94
C ASN A 35 -19.04 12.68 3.89
N ARG A 36 -19.79 13.71 3.53
CA ARG A 36 -19.89 14.96 4.31
C ARG A 36 -20.94 14.90 5.42
N ARG A 37 -21.80 13.88 5.39
CA ARG A 37 -22.85 13.71 6.38
C ARG A 37 -22.26 13.21 7.70
N PRO A 38 -22.54 13.88 8.83
CA PRO A 38 -22.03 13.45 10.13
C PRO A 38 -22.73 12.17 10.63
N ASP A 39 -23.99 11.94 10.23
CA ASP A 39 -24.78 10.74 10.56
C ASP A 39 -24.33 9.47 9.83
N ARG A 40 -23.42 9.59 8.85
CA ARG A 40 -22.94 8.47 8.05
C ARG A 40 -21.49 8.15 8.39
N ASN A 41 -21.17 6.88 8.61
CA ASN A 41 -19.80 6.40 8.83
C ASN A 41 -19.29 5.65 7.60
N PRO A 42 -18.84 6.36 6.54
CA PRO A 42 -18.21 5.70 5.42
C PRO A 42 -16.88 5.04 5.88
N PRO A 43 -16.46 3.94 5.24
CA PRO A 43 -15.23 3.23 5.60
C PRO A 43 -13.96 4.10 5.57
N HIS A 44 -13.92 5.10 4.70
CA HIS A 44 -12.87 6.12 4.65
C HIS A 44 -13.49 7.46 4.30
N ARG A 45 -13.18 8.49 5.09
CA ARG A 45 -13.65 9.85 4.84
C ARG A 45 -12.64 10.63 4.00
N ILE A 46 -13.12 11.18 2.90
CA ILE A 46 -12.34 12.13 2.09
C ILE A 46 -12.38 13.49 2.78
N GLN A 47 -11.21 14.08 2.99
CA GLN A 47 -11.12 15.46 3.45
C GLN A 47 -11.62 16.42 2.37
N PHE A 48 -12.31 17.46 2.81
CA PHE A 48 -12.85 18.51 1.95
C PHE A 48 -12.80 19.84 2.68
N SER A 49 -12.68 20.91 1.91
CA SER A 49 -12.80 22.28 2.38
C SER A 49 -14.16 22.83 1.97
N THR A 50 -14.73 23.71 2.78
CA THR A 50 -15.98 24.40 2.42
C THR A 50 -15.68 25.82 1.98
N LEU A 51 -16.20 26.21 0.82
CA LEU A 51 -16.24 27.59 0.37
C LEU A 51 -17.70 27.99 0.19
N GLY A 52 -18.22 28.74 1.16
CA GLY A 52 -19.67 29.01 1.26
C GLY A 52 -20.46 27.71 1.44
N ARG A 53 -21.39 27.42 0.52
CA ARG A 53 -22.18 26.19 0.50
C ARG A 53 -21.53 25.05 -0.30
N ALA A 54 -20.43 25.31 -1.00
CA ALA A 54 -19.77 24.33 -1.85
C ALA A 54 -18.71 23.54 -1.06
N ALA A 55 -18.69 22.23 -1.28
CA ALA A 55 -17.59 21.37 -0.84
C ALA A 55 -16.57 21.20 -1.96
N LEU A 56 -15.31 21.42 -1.62
CA LEU A 56 -14.16 21.39 -2.51
C LEU A 56 -13.16 20.32 -2.06
N TYR A 57 -12.59 19.61 -3.01
CA TYR A 57 -11.66 18.50 -2.78
C TYR A 57 -10.32 18.81 -3.42
N THR A 58 -9.22 18.48 -2.74
CA THR A 58 -7.89 18.57 -3.35
C THR A 58 -7.63 17.31 -4.19
N LEU A 59 -6.81 17.43 -5.23
CA LEU A 59 -6.40 16.27 -6.03
C LEU A 59 -5.73 15.19 -5.16
N GLU A 60 -4.94 15.59 -4.17
CA GLU A 60 -4.27 14.67 -3.24
C GLU A 60 -5.28 13.85 -2.42
N ALA A 61 -6.31 14.50 -1.87
CA ALA A 61 -7.36 13.80 -1.13
C ALA A 61 -8.14 12.82 -2.02
N LEU A 62 -8.42 13.19 -3.27
CA LEU A 62 -9.10 12.31 -4.23
C LEU A 62 -8.23 11.11 -4.63
N LYS A 63 -6.92 11.30 -4.84
CA LYS A 63 -5.98 10.21 -5.10
C LYS A 63 -5.91 9.23 -3.93
N GLY A 64 -5.74 9.74 -2.71
CA GLY A 64 -5.71 8.90 -1.50
C GLY A 64 -6.99 8.08 -1.34
N PHE A 65 -8.16 8.69 -1.59
CA PHE A 65 -9.42 7.95 -1.57
C PHE A 65 -9.52 6.92 -2.69
N ALA A 66 -9.10 7.24 -3.91
CA ALA A 66 -9.16 6.29 -5.03
C ALA A 66 -8.25 5.09 -4.82
N GLU A 67 -7.08 5.28 -4.23
CA GLU A 67 -6.20 4.19 -3.81
C GLU A 67 -6.84 3.33 -2.72
N PHE A 68 -7.42 3.96 -1.69
CA PHE A 68 -8.19 3.25 -0.67
C PHE A 68 -9.33 2.43 -1.28
N GLU A 69 -10.14 3.02 -2.16
CA GLU A 69 -11.32 2.38 -2.72
C GLU A 69 -10.97 1.25 -3.71
N LYS A 70 -9.89 1.39 -4.48
CA LYS A 70 -9.32 0.29 -5.28
C LYS A 70 -8.87 -0.86 -4.38
N SER A 71 -8.14 -0.57 -3.30
CA SER A 71 -7.72 -1.62 -2.34
C SER A 71 -8.91 -2.28 -1.63
N ARG A 72 -9.94 -1.51 -1.27
CA ARG A 72 -11.19 -2.02 -0.69
C ARG A 72 -11.93 -2.92 -1.66
N ARG A 73 -11.97 -2.57 -2.95
CA ARG A 73 -12.56 -3.42 -4.02
C ARG A 73 -11.77 -4.69 -4.24
N LEU A 74 -10.44 -4.62 -4.20
CA LEU A 74 -9.57 -5.80 -4.23
C LEU A 74 -9.79 -6.69 -3.00
N GLY A 75 -10.04 -6.11 -1.81
CA GLY A 75 -10.41 -6.84 -0.60
C GLY A 75 -11.87 -7.33 -0.55
N ARG A 76 -12.78 -6.72 -1.33
CA ARG A 76 -14.19 -7.12 -1.49
C ARG A 76 -14.41 -8.16 -2.57
N LEU A 77 -13.55 -8.19 -3.60
CA LEU A 77 -13.35 -9.40 -4.38
C LEU A 77 -12.92 -10.46 -3.36
N LYS A 78 -13.73 -11.51 -3.20
CA LYS A 78 -13.28 -12.72 -2.50
C LYS A 78 -12.11 -13.29 -3.30
N LEU A 79 -10.91 -12.74 -3.08
CA LEU A 79 -9.67 -13.28 -3.61
C LEU A 79 -9.38 -14.52 -2.77
N THR A 80 -9.86 -15.65 -3.25
CA THR A 80 -9.56 -16.96 -2.68
C THR A 80 -8.13 -17.37 -3.08
N GLY A 81 -7.33 -17.87 -2.13
CA GLY A 81 -6.02 -18.47 -2.38
C GLY A 81 -4.83 -17.47 -2.47
N ARG A 82 -3.78 -17.86 -3.22
CA ARG A 82 -2.44 -17.22 -3.30
C ARG A 82 -2.42 -15.70 -3.55
N ALA A 83 -3.46 -15.14 -4.15
CA ALA A 83 -3.58 -13.70 -4.40
C ALA A 83 -3.80 -12.89 -3.10
N ALA A 84 -4.52 -13.45 -2.12
CA ALA A 84 -4.72 -12.81 -0.81
C ALA A 84 -3.42 -12.80 0.02
N GLU A 85 -2.63 -13.87 -0.03
CA GLU A 85 -1.31 -13.97 0.61
C GLU A 85 -0.34 -12.92 0.05
N THR A 86 -0.39 -12.70 -1.27
CA THR A 86 0.46 -11.72 -1.96
C THR A 86 0.16 -10.29 -1.50
N ILE A 87 -1.12 -9.90 -1.42
CA ILE A 87 -1.51 -8.55 -0.95
C ILE A 87 -1.10 -8.34 0.52
N HIS A 88 -1.22 -9.37 1.35
CA HIS A 88 -0.78 -9.35 2.74
C HIS A 88 0.75 -9.22 2.87
N ALA A 89 1.51 -9.85 1.98
CA ALA A 89 2.97 -9.77 1.95
C ALA A 89 3.46 -8.33 1.70
N PHE A 90 2.78 -7.58 0.83
CA PHE A 90 3.06 -6.15 0.62
C PHE A 90 2.59 -5.25 1.78
N GLY A 91 1.79 -5.78 2.72
CA GLY A 91 1.28 -5.03 3.87
C GLY A 91 0.20 -3.99 3.50
N ILE A 92 -0.40 -4.10 2.32
CA ILE A 92 -1.44 -3.18 1.84
C ILE A 92 -2.64 -3.24 2.81
N GLY A 93 -2.99 -2.10 3.41
CA GLY A 93 -4.04 -2.00 4.44
C GLY A 93 -3.59 -2.25 5.88
N GLN A 94 -2.28 -2.48 6.12
CA GLN A 94 -1.70 -2.60 7.47
C GLN A 94 -0.82 -1.40 7.82
N SER A 95 -0.70 -1.09 9.12
CA SER A 95 0.16 -0.01 9.61
C SER A 95 1.60 -0.23 9.16
N GLY A 96 2.19 0.73 8.44
CA GLY A 96 3.56 0.66 7.92
C GLY A 96 3.76 -0.04 6.57
N GLY A 97 2.69 -0.55 5.95
CA GLY A 97 2.69 -1.07 4.59
C GLY A 97 2.39 -0.01 3.52
N SER A 98 2.86 -0.24 2.30
CA SER A 98 2.62 0.62 1.14
C SER A 98 2.42 -0.21 -0.13
N THR A 99 2.08 0.42 -1.25
CA THR A 99 2.03 -0.22 -2.57
C THR A 99 3.39 -0.79 -3.00
N ASN A 100 4.49 -0.30 -2.42
CA ASN A 100 5.86 -0.75 -2.69
C ASN A 100 6.37 -1.77 -1.64
N GLY A 101 5.47 -2.29 -0.80
CA GLY A 101 5.80 -3.20 0.28
C GLY A 101 5.87 -2.53 1.66
N ARG A 102 6.28 -3.32 2.66
CA ARG A 102 6.43 -2.88 4.05
C ARG A 102 7.76 -2.16 4.25
N LYS A 103 7.77 -1.11 5.07
CA LYS A 103 9.04 -0.49 5.49
C LYS A 103 9.87 -1.48 6.29
N TRP A 104 11.15 -1.61 5.97
CA TRP A 104 12.08 -2.45 6.71
C TRP A 104 12.23 -1.95 8.15
N ARG A 105 12.02 -2.84 9.12
CA ARG A 105 12.15 -2.56 10.57
C ARG A 105 13.19 -3.46 11.25
N GLY A 106 14.15 -3.94 10.46
CA GLY A 106 15.22 -4.79 10.95
C GLY A 106 14.95 -6.28 10.76
N GLY A 107 16.05 -7.02 10.80
CA GLY A 107 16.11 -8.45 10.69
C GLY A 107 17.54 -8.93 10.97
N SER A 108 17.70 -10.22 11.18
CA SER A 108 19.00 -10.85 11.48
C SER A 108 19.15 -12.16 10.72
N ALA A 109 20.40 -12.54 10.47
CA ALA A 109 20.75 -13.85 9.92
C ALA A 109 21.69 -14.54 10.91
N ASN A 110 21.35 -15.77 11.31
CA ASN A 110 22.08 -16.53 12.33
C ASN A 110 22.44 -17.90 11.77
N LEU A 111 23.65 -18.37 12.07
CA LEU A 111 24.04 -19.76 11.85
C LEU A 111 23.39 -20.63 12.93
N SER A 112 22.82 -21.77 12.54
CA SER A 112 22.20 -22.71 13.46
C SER A 112 22.40 -24.15 13.01
N THR A 113 21.97 -25.09 13.84
CA THR A 113 22.12 -26.53 13.63
C THR A 113 20.86 -27.23 14.12
N ASP A 114 20.38 -28.22 13.36
CA ASP A 114 19.20 -29.00 13.76
C ASP A 114 19.57 -30.15 14.72
N GLY A 115 18.58 -30.93 15.12
CA GLY A 115 18.78 -32.08 16.01
C GLY A 115 19.61 -33.22 15.39
N ASP A 116 19.74 -33.23 14.06
CA ASP A 116 20.49 -34.24 13.29
C ASP A 116 21.91 -33.77 12.95
N GLY A 117 22.30 -32.55 13.36
CA GLY A 117 23.61 -31.98 13.12
C GLY A 117 23.76 -31.23 11.78
N ASN A 118 22.67 -31.04 11.02
CA ASN A 118 22.72 -30.28 9.77
C ASN A 118 22.78 -28.79 10.05
N VAL A 119 23.73 -28.12 9.38
CA VAL A 119 23.95 -26.68 9.53
C VAL A 119 23.07 -25.90 8.55
N PHE A 120 22.41 -24.85 9.04
CA PHE A 120 21.55 -23.99 8.24
C PHE A 120 21.66 -22.53 8.69
N VAL A 121 21.14 -21.61 7.87
CA VAL A 121 21.03 -20.19 8.20
C VAL A 121 19.57 -19.85 8.50
N GLN A 122 19.34 -19.24 9.65
CA GLN A 122 18.05 -18.72 10.04
C GLN A 122 17.99 -17.21 9.76
N VAL A 123 17.02 -16.78 8.95
CA VAL A 123 16.77 -15.36 8.68
C VAL A 123 15.49 -14.95 9.41
N ILE A 124 15.59 -13.92 10.25
CA ILE A 124 14.49 -13.38 11.04
C ILE A 124 14.18 -11.98 10.54
N ILE A 125 12.91 -11.72 10.21
CA ILE A 125 12.37 -10.39 9.89
C ILE A 125 11.48 -9.98 11.06
N ASN A 126 11.70 -8.79 11.62
CA ASN A 126 11.07 -8.40 12.88
C ASN A 126 9.61 -7.94 12.73
N GLU A 127 9.21 -7.39 11.57
CA GLU A 127 7.86 -6.86 11.38
C GLU A 127 7.35 -7.01 9.93
N PRO A 128 6.40 -7.94 9.66
CA PRO A 128 5.84 -8.89 10.62
C PRO A 128 6.91 -9.91 11.04
N LEU A 129 6.78 -10.49 12.23
CA LEU A 129 7.70 -11.52 12.69
C LEU A 129 7.63 -12.73 11.73
N MET A 130 8.67 -12.92 10.94
CA MET A 130 8.82 -14.05 10.03
C MET A 130 10.19 -14.66 10.21
N VAL A 131 10.25 -15.98 10.19
CA VAL A 131 11.47 -16.76 10.35
C VAL A 131 11.59 -17.71 9.18
N PHE A 132 12.71 -17.64 8.46
CA PHE A 132 13.03 -18.51 7.34
C PHE A 132 14.24 -19.36 7.69
N VAL A 133 14.21 -20.62 7.27
CA VAL A 133 15.34 -21.54 7.35
C VAL A 133 15.85 -21.72 5.92
N MET A 134 17.15 -21.54 5.74
CA MET A 134 17.80 -21.60 4.44
C MET A 134 19.00 -22.53 4.51
N SER A 135 19.24 -23.31 3.46
CA SER A 135 20.51 -24.01 3.30
C SER A 135 21.67 -23.01 3.15
N PRO A 136 22.93 -23.43 3.38
CA PRO A 136 24.09 -22.58 3.14
C PRO A 136 24.09 -21.97 1.73
N ASP A 137 23.82 -22.78 0.70
CA ASP A 137 23.79 -22.33 -0.70
C ASP A 137 22.69 -21.31 -0.96
N GLN A 138 21.46 -21.57 -0.49
CA GLN A 138 20.34 -20.63 -0.62
C GLN A 138 20.64 -19.30 0.07
N SER A 139 21.27 -19.34 1.24
CA SER A 139 21.61 -18.14 1.99
C SER A 139 22.66 -17.29 1.27
N ALA A 140 23.65 -17.94 0.63
CA ALA A 140 24.70 -17.27 -0.14
C ALA A 140 24.13 -16.62 -1.41
N GLU A 141 23.24 -17.34 -2.12
CA GLU A 141 22.57 -16.84 -3.32
C GLU A 141 21.71 -15.60 -3.00
N PHE A 142 20.83 -15.71 -2.00
CA PHE A 142 19.97 -14.60 -1.58
C PHE A 142 20.76 -13.38 -1.10
N GLY A 143 21.82 -13.60 -0.32
CA GLY A 143 22.70 -12.52 0.15
C GLY A 143 23.39 -11.78 -1.00
N LYS A 144 23.79 -12.50 -2.06
CA LYS A 144 24.40 -11.91 -3.26
C LYS A 144 23.40 -11.03 -4.01
N GLU A 145 22.20 -11.52 -4.30
CA GLU A 145 21.15 -10.74 -4.98
C GLU A 145 20.82 -9.45 -4.23
N LEU A 146 20.64 -9.56 -2.90
CA LEU A 146 20.31 -8.41 -2.05
C LEU A 146 21.42 -7.36 -2.06
N ALA A 147 22.68 -7.78 -1.97
CA ALA A 147 23.82 -6.88 -2.00
C ALA A 147 23.98 -6.20 -3.37
N GLU A 148 23.77 -6.93 -4.46
CA GLU A 148 23.82 -6.40 -5.82
C GLU A 148 22.74 -5.35 -6.09
N ALA A 149 21.49 -5.65 -5.72
CA ALA A 149 20.37 -4.71 -5.82
C ALA A 149 20.64 -3.43 -5.00
N GLY A 150 21.14 -3.57 -3.76
CA GLY A 150 21.49 -2.43 -2.91
C GLY A 150 22.60 -1.55 -3.51
N ARG A 151 23.64 -2.17 -4.11
CA ARG A 151 24.71 -1.42 -4.81
C ARG A 151 24.17 -0.68 -6.04
N ALA A 152 23.31 -1.32 -6.83
CA ALA A 152 22.69 -0.71 -8.01
C ALA A 152 21.84 0.52 -7.63
N ALA A 153 21.02 0.40 -6.58
CA ALA A 153 20.20 1.51 -6.09
C ALA A 153 21.06 2.70 -5.63
N LYS A 154 22.15 2.45 -4.89
CA LYS A 154 23.09 3.51 -4.48
C LYS A 154 23.73 4.23 -5.66
N ARG A 155 24.13 3.50 -6.70
CA ARG A 155 24.69 4.10 -7.93
C ARG A 155 23.68 5.02 -8.62
N GLN A 156 22.42 4.63 -8.68
CA GLN A 156 21.37 5.47 -9.28
C GLN A 156 21.05 6.71 -8.45
N GLN A 157 21.16 6.63 -7.12
CA GLN A 157 20.95 7.78 -6.24
C GLN A 157 22.11 8.78 -6.27
N GLY A 158 23.35 8.32 -6.41
CA GLY A 158 24.54 9.19 -6.52
C GLY A 158 24.78 9.79 -7.91
N ALA A 159 24.01 9.38 -8.93
CA ALA A 159 24.05 9.92 -10.28
C ALA A 159 23.02 11.04 -10.54
N LYS A 160 22.23 11.40 -9.52
CA LYS A 160 21.34 12.56 -9.48
C LYS A 160 21.98 13.69 -8.69
#